data_AF-A0A7Y4AAG7-F1
#
_entry.id   AF-A0A7Y4AAG7-F1
#
_cell.length_a   1.000
_cell.length_b   1.000
_cell.length_c   1.000
_cell.angle_alpha   90.00
_cell.angle_beta   90.00
_cell.angle_gamma   90.00
#
_symmetry.space_group_name_H-M   'P 1'
#
loop_
_entity.id
_entity.type
_entity.pdbx_description
1 polymer ?
#
loop_
_entity_poly.entity_id
_entity_poly.type
_entity_poly.pdbx_seq_one_letter_code
_entity_poly.pdbx_strand_id
1 'polypeptide(L)'
;MAVSLRSSIAKRRSHLNAALSAAELMWYGVDMSNKFLSTDSLSIELDSFQTYIDHFVYKLTGEKFYIDPEIRAVIDYICEHSELWNQAEILVSDTRRGMKRVPIIGPSFKEAFNIALQGKSSFSWFYGSREVKHDFPIADTCMIVERNKGELWFESWSFMRELDGECFYTHVIYDEQNKKFRHCDASKFYINQEQKEALKHNKTKPRGLYYQKMFALNGDIPLHHVCGVIEAFLPFEELTEEMLGKST
;
A
#
# COMPACT_ATOMS: atom_id res chain seq x y z
N MET A 1 -0.20 -50.85 4.21
CA MET A 1 0.56 -49.59 4.17
C MET A 1 0.45 -49.00 2.76
N ALA A 2 -0.49 -48.08 2.55
CA ALA A 2 -0.65 -47.37 1.28
C ALA A 2 -0.49 -45.87 1.60
N VAL A 3 0.74 -45.36 1.46
CA VAL A 3 1.03 -43.94 1.66
C VAL A 3 0.50 -43.17 0.45
N SER A 4 -0.30 -42.16 0.77
CA SER A 4 -1.05 -41.30 -0.15
C SER A 4 -0.17 -40.61 -1.19
N LEU A 5 -0.10 -41.18 -2.40
CA LEU A 5 0.44 -40.53 -3.61
C LEU A 5 -0.41 -39.35 -4.10
N ARG A 6 -1.65 -39.20 -3.59
CA ARG A 6 -2.57 -38.13 -4.00
C ARG A 6 -2.22 -36.76 -3.42
N SER A 7 -1.57 -36.68 -2.25
CA SER A 7 -1.20 -35.38 -1.65
C SER A 7 -0.03 -34.70 -2.38
N SER A 8 0.90 -35.48 -2.93
CA SER A 8 2.08 -34.97 -3.63
C SER A 8 1.74 -34.36 -5.00
N ILE A 9 0.76 -34.93 -5.71
CA ILE A 9 0.29 -34.42 -7.02
C ILE A 9 -0.52 -33.12 -6.84
N ALA A 10 -1.33 -33.02 -5.79
CA ALA A 10 -2.10 -31.82 -5.49
C ALA A 10 -1.19 -30.63 -5.10
N LYS A 11 -0.16 -30.86 -4.28
CA LYS A 11 0.85 -29.85 -3.93
C LYS A 11 1.67 -29.41 -5.15
N ARG A 12 2.05 -30.34 -6.02
CA ARG A 12 2.78 -30.00 -7.26
C ARG A 12 1.91 -29.19 -8.23
N ARG A 13 0.61 -29.48 -8.33
CA ARG A 13 -0.33 -28.69 -9.15
C ARG A 13 -0.55 -27.27 -8.61
N SER A 14 -0.62 -27.06 -7.30
CA SER A 14 -0.76 -25.71 -6.73
C SER A 14 0.49 -24.85 -6.96
N HIS A 15 1.69 -25.43 -6.83
CA HIS A 15 2.94 -24.73 -7.13
C HIS A 15 3.11 -24.46 -8.63
N LEU A 16 2.69 -25.39 -9.51
CA LEU A 16 2.70 -25.18 -10.96
C LEU A 16 1.70 -24.11 -11.40
N ASN A 17 0.50 -24.05 -10.82
CA ASN A 17 -0.48 -23.02 -11.16
C ASN A 17 -0.06 -21.62 -10.67
N ALA A 18 0.58 -21.51 -9.50
CA ALA A 18 1.13 -20.24 -9.02
C ALA A 18 2.36 -19.79 -9.84
N ALA A 19 3.18 -20.74 -10.31
CA ALA A 19 4.30 -20.43 -11.20
C ALA A 19 3.82 -20.08 -12.63
N LEU A 20 2.74 -20.70 -13.10
CA LEU A 20 2.12 -20.39 -14.40
C LEU A 20 1.41 -19.03 -14.37
N SER A 21 0.73 -18.65 -13.28
CA SER A 21 0.15 -17.30 -13.16
C SER A 21 1.23 -16.22 -13.07
N ALA A 22 2.35 -16.50 -12.38
CA ALA A 22 3.51 -15.61 -12.34
C ALA A 22 4.23 -15.51 -13.70
N ALA A 23 4.26 -16.60 -14.48
CA ALA A 23 4.83 -16.63 -15.82
C ALA A 23 3.91 -15.97 -16.87
N GLU A 24 2.60 -16.08 -16.73
CA GLU A 24 1.62 -15.37 -17.58
C GLU A 24 1.62 -13.86 -17.29
N LEU A 25 1.84 -13.44 -16.04
CA LEU A 25 2.11 -12.03 -15.69
C LEU A 25 3.43 -11.50 -16.27
N MET A 26 4.44 -12.37 -16.44
CA MET A 26 5.71 -12.01 -17.11
C MET A 26 5.60 -11.96 -18.65
N TRP A 27 4.53 -12.49 -19.25
CA TRP A 27 4.36 -12.58 -20.71
C TRP A 27 3.61 -11.41 -21.34
N TYR A 28 2.95 -10.56 -20.55
CA TYR A 28 2.60 -9.20 -20.98
C TYR A 28 3.88 -8.36 -20.90
N GLY A 29 4.64 -8.33 -22.00
CA GLY A 29 5.92 -7.63 -22.14
C GLY A 29 5.86 -6.16 -21.74
N VAL A 30 6.08 -5.89 -20.45
CA VAL A 30 6.28 -4.56 -19.91
C VAL A 30 7.78 -4.36 -19.80
N ASP A 31 8.32 -3.49 -20.64
CA ASP A 31 9.61 -2.87 -20.35
C ASP A 31 9.46 -2.11 -19.03
N MET A 32 10.16 -2.59 -17.99
CA MET A 32 9.95 -2.23 -16.59
C MET A 32 10.99 -1.21 -16.16
N SER A 33 11.09 -0.07 -16.84
CA SER A 33 11.98 1.01 -16.37
C SER A 33 11.29 1.88 -15.30
N ASN A 34 10.63 1.20 -14.35
CA ASN A 34 10.17 1.87 -13.14
C ASN A 34 11.39 2.33 -12.34
N LYS A 35 11.42 3.62 -12.00
CA LYS A 35 12.51 4.25 -11.25
C LYS A 35 11.93 4.81 -9.96
N PHE A 36 12.65 4.62 -8.87
CA PHE A 36 12.34 5.23 -7.58
C PHE A 36 13.29 6.42 -7.41
N LEU A 37 12.74 7.63 -7.48
CA LEU A 37 13.54 8.86 -7.60
C LEU A 37 13.22 9.83 -6.48
N SER A 38 14.24 10.53 -6.00
CA SER A 38 14.08 11.67 -5.10
C SER A 38 13.44 12.84 -5.85
N THR A 39 12.47 13.49 -5.21
CA THR A 39 11.68 14.57 -5.80
C THR A 39 12.43 15.90 -5.98
N ASP A 40 13.55 16.10 -5.30
CA ASP A 40 14.47 17.24 -5.52
C ASP A 40 15.07 17.25 -6.93
N SER A 41 15.15 16.08 -7.57
CA SER A 41 15.58 15.91 -8.96
C SER A 41 14.46 16.09 -9.99
N LEU A 42 13.23 16.34 -9.52
CA LEU A 42 12.01 16.38 -10.32
C LEU A 42 11.33 17.77 -10.19
N SER A 43 10.78 18.32 -11.28
CA SER A 43 9.89 19.50 -11.31
C SER A 43 8.50 19.25 -11.90
N ILE A 44 7.44 19.73 -11.25
CA ILE A 44 6.06 19.38 -11.64
C ILE A 44 5.60 20.18 -12.87
N GLU A 45 5.18 19.51 -13.94
CA GLU A 45 4.49 20.09 -15.08
C GLU A 45 3.11 19.41 -15.25
N LEU A 46 2.09 20.22 -15.52
CA LEU A 46 0.75 19.71 -15.81
C LEU A 46 0.68 19.34 -17.29
N ASP A 47 0.44 18.07 -17.60
CA ASP A 47 0.08 17.65 -18.95
C ASP A 47 -1.43 17.38 -18.97
N SER A 48 -2.13 18.28 -19.64
CA SER A 48 -3.57 18.13 -19.85
C SER A 48 -3.81 17.37 -21.14
N PHE A 49 -4.34 16.15 -21.04
CA PHE A 49 -4.90 15.46 -22.20
C PHE A 49 -6.42 15.42 -22.06
N GLN A 50 -7.12 16.26 -22.84
CA GLN A 50 -8.57 16.49 -22.73
C GLN A 50 -8.97 16.97 -21.31
N THR A 51 -9.71 16.17 -20.54
CA THR A 51 -10.19 16.45 -19.18
C THR A 51 -9.33 15.83 -18.08
N TYR A 52 -8.26 15.11 -18.43
CA TYR A 52 -7.38 14.45 -17.47
C TYR A 52 -6.13 15.29 -17.23
N ILE A 53 -5.91 15.67 -15.97
CA ILE A 53 -4.66 16.24 -15.49
C ILE A 53 -3.75 15.07 -15.10
N ASP A 54 -2.66 14.86 -15.83
CA ASP A 54 -1.55 14.03 -15.37
C ASP A 54 -0.45 14.97 -14.81
N HIS A 55 -0.06 14.76 -13.56
CA HIS A 55 1.07 15.46 -12.93
C HIS A 55 2.38 14.81 -13.42
N PHE A 56 3.23 15.53 -14.15
CA PHE A 56 4.56 15.09 -14.62
C PHE A 56 5.66 15.69 -13.78
N VAL A 57 6.76 14.97 -13.51
CA VAL A 57 7.88 15.52 -12.73
C VAL A 57 9.23 14.82 -13.05
N TYR A 58 10.43 15.43 -13.19
CA TYR A 58 11.08 16.08 -14.38
C TYR A 58 12.49 15.52 -14.69
N LYS A 59 13.07 16.10 -15.74
CA LYS A 59 14.42 16.12 -16.32
C LYS A 59 15.63 15.80 -15.41
N LEU A 60 15.94 14.52 -15.27
CA LEU A 60 17.29 14.08 -15.66
C LEU A 60 17.28 13.95 -17.19
N THR A 61 18.26 14.53 -17.88
CA THR A 61 18.59 14.26 -19.29
C THR A 61 17.55 14.56 -20.40
N GLY A 62 16.37 15.10 -20.10
CA GLY A 62 15.33 15.38 -21.13
C GLY A 62 14.29 14.27 -21.30
N GLU A 63 14.28 13.27 -20.41
CA GLU A 63 13.33 12.17 -20.43
C GLU A 63 12.03 12.51 -19.68
N LYS A 64 10.90 11.97 -20.14
CA LYS A 64 9.57 12.16 -19.55
C LYS A 64 9.21 10.94 -18.70
N PHE A 65 8.91 11.17 -17.42
CA PHE A 65 8.45 10.14 -16.49
C PHE A 65 7.03 10.42 -16.01
N TYR A 66 6.26 9.36 -15.84
CA TYR A 66 4.86 9.34 -15.45
C TYR A 66 4.76 8.82 -14.02
N ILE A 67 3.94 9.46 -13.20
CA ILE A 67 3.59 8.96 -11.87
C ILE A 67 2.75 7.69 -12.01
N ASP A 68 3.01 6.68 -11.17
CA ASP A 68 2.15 5.51 -11.12
C ASP A 68 0.73 5.91 -10.68
N PRO A 69 -0.34 5.53 -11.43
CA PRO A 69 -1.72 5.91 -11.10
C PRO A 69 -2.15 5.62 -9.67
N GLU A 70 -1.57 4.60 -9.04
CA GLU A 70 -1.89 4.19 -7.68
C GLU A 70 -1.41 5.19 -6.62
N ILE A 71 -0.41 6.02 -6.93
CA ILE A 71 0.10 7.05 -6.01
C ILE A 71 -0.27 8.47 -6.43
N ARG A 72 -1.12 8.68 -7.45
CA ARG A 72 -1.50 10.04 -7.88
C ARG A 72 -2.04 10.90 -6.75
N ALA A 73 -2.96 10.37 -5.94
CA ALA A 73 -3.51 11.10 -4.79
C ALA A 73 -2.43 11.42 -3.74
N VAL A 74 -1.42 10.55 -3.58
CA VAL A 74 -0.26 10.83 -2.72
C VAL A 74 0.53 12.01 -3.28
N ILE A 75 0.80 12.01 -4.58
CA ILE A 75 1.49 13.13 -5.24
C ILE A 75 0.70 14.41 -5.07
N ASP A 76 -0.60 14.40 -5.35
CA ASP A 76 -1.48 15.56 -5.18
C ASP A 76 -1.36 16.13 -3.76
N TYR A 77 -1.42 15.26 -2.74
CA TYR A 77 -1.24 15.66 -1.35
C TYR A 77 0.13 16.27 -1.07
N ILE A 78 1.22 15.67 -1.56
CA ILE A 78 2.58 16.20 -1.38
C ILE A 78 2.74 17.57 -2.08
N CYS A 79 2.16 17.75 -3.27
CA CYS A 79 2.20 19.02 -4.00
C CYS A 79 1.52 20.17 -3.26
N GLU A 80 0.41 19.87 -2.57
CA GLU A 80 -0.31 20.84 -1.73
C GLU A 80 0.48 21.22 -0.46
N HIS A 81 1.48 20.43 -0.06
CA HIS A 81 2.27 20.58 1.16
C HIS A 81 3.77 20.59 0.84
N SER A 82 4.24 21.73 0.33
CA SER A 82 5.61 21.92 -0.19
C SER A 82 6.75 21.44 0.73
N GLU A 83 6.55 21.45 2.03
CA GLU A 83 7.48 20.95 3.06
C GLU A 83 7.74 19.45 2.95
N LEU A 84 6.80 18.67 2.41
CA LEU A 84 6.94 17.24 2.18
C LEU A 84 7.71 16.93 0.90
N TRP A 85 7.71 17.86 -0.07
CA TRP A 85 8.33 17.65 -1.37
C TRP A 85 9.79 17.22 -1.19
N ASN A 86 10.62 18.04 -0.56
CA ASN A 86 12.05 17.74 -0.39
C ASN A 86 12.36 16.52 0.51
N GLN A 87 11.35 15.89 1.11
CA GLN A 87 11.46 14.68 1.91
C GLN A 87 11.05 13.42 1.13
N ALA A 88 10.50 13.58 -0.08
CA ALA A 88 9.82 12.54 -0.81
C ALA A 88 10.70 11.85 -1.85
N GLU A 89 10.56 10.52 -1.91
CA GLU A 89 10.99 9.67 -3.00
C GLU A 89 9.75 8.99 -3.58
N ILE A 90 9.62 8.95 -4.91
CA ILE A 90 8.39 8.50 -5.56
C ILE A 90 8.69 7.54 -6.71
N LEU A 91 7.77 6.60 -6.92
CA LEU A 91 7.81 5.68 -8.04
C LEU A 91 7.33 6.39 -9.31
N VAL A 92 8.19 6.36 -10.34
CA VAL A 92 7.87 6.86 -11.67
C VAL A 92 8.12 5.79 -12.72
N SER A 93 7.48 5.92 -13.88
CA SER A 93 7.60 5.03 -15.02
C SER A 93 7.87 5.84 -16.28
N ASP A 94 8.59 5.28 -17.26
CA ASP A 94 8.71 5.85 -18.61
C ASP A 94 7.43 5.65 -19.46
N THR A 95 6.52 4.80 -18.99
CA THR A 95 5.28 4.44 -19.67
C THR A 95 4.09 5.07 -18.97
N ARG A 96 3.20 5.72 -19.74
CA ARG A 96 1.92 6.18 -19.23
C ARG A 96 1.06 4.96 -18.92
N ARG A 97 0.86 4.65 -17.64
CA ARG A 97 0.05 3.49 -17.23
C ARG A 97 -1.32 3.93 -16.69
N GLY A 98 -2.28 3.03 -16.86
CA GLY A 98 -3.34 2.68 -15.92
C GLY A 98 -4.50 3.65 -15.68
N MET A 99 -5.59 3.07 -15.20
CA MET A 99 -6.71 3.78 -14.58
C MET A 99 -6.51 3.82 -13.06
N LYS A 100 -7.08 4.82 -12.39
CA LYS A 100 -7.20 4.80 -10.93
C LYS A 100 -8.03 3.58 -10.52
N ARG A 101 -7.70 2.99 -9.37
CA ARG A 101 -8.46 1.88 -8.80
C ARG A 101 -9.87 2.32 -8.39
N VAL A 102 -10.78 1.35 -8.38
CA VAL A 102 -12.06 1.51 -7.70
C VAL A 102 -11.81 1.72 -6.21
N PRO A 103 -12.63 2.54 -5.52
CA PRO A 103 -12.58 2.65 -4.08
C PRO A 103 -12.69 1.28 -3.42
N ILE A 104 -11.91 1.10 -2.37
CA ILE A 104 -11.94 -0.08 -1.52
C ILE A 104 -12.52 0.38 -0.18
N ILE A 105 -13.31 -0.44 0.51
CA ILE A 105 -13.87 -0.05 1.81
C ILE A 105 -13.01 -0.65 2.93
N GLY A 106 -12.62 0.16 3.93
CA GLY A 106 -11.70 -0.25 4.99
C GLY A 106 -11.78 0.58 6.29
N PRO A 107 -11.05 0.16 7.33
CA PRO A 107 -10.92 0.89 8.59
C PRO A 107 -10.03 2.14 8.46
N SER A 108 -10.25 3.15 9.30
CA SER A 108 -9.43 4.36 9.32
C SER A 108 -8.02 4.08 9.86
N PHE A 109 -6.99 4.48 9.12
CA PHE A 109 -5.60 4.40 9.58
C PHE A 109 -5.39 5.19 10.87
N LYS A 110 -5.99 6.39 10.95
CA LYS A 110 -5.88 7.29 12.10
C LYS A 110 -6.44 6.67 13.39
N GLU A 111 -7.56 5.97 13.30
CA GLU A 111 -8.14 5.26 14.45
C GLU A 111 -7.23 4.12 14.91
N ALA A 112 -6.76 3.28 13.97
CA ALA A 112 -5.86 2.18 14.27
C ALA A 112 -4.55 2.67 14.92
N PHE A 113 -4.00 3.77 14.37
CA PHE A 113 -2.80 4.43 14.88
C PHE A 113 -3.00 4.96 16.30
N ASN A 114 -4.11 5.66 16.58
CA ASN A 114 -4.42 6.17 17.91
C ASN A 114 -4.59 5.06 18.95
N ILE A 115 -5.27 3.96 18.60
CA ILE A 115 -5.41 2.78 19.48
C ILE A 115 -4.04 2.22 19.83
N ALA A 116 -3.13 2.15 18.85
CA ALA A 116 -1.81 1.60 19.08
C ALA A 116 -0.92 2.53 19.91
N LEU A 117 -0.96 3.85 19.68
CA LEU A 117 -0.28 4.83 20.53
C LEU A 117 -0.73 4.77 21.99
N GLN A 118 -2.02 4.51 22.22
CA GLN A 118 -2.61 4.43 23.57
C GLN A 118 -2.34 3.10 24.30
N GLY A 119 -1.62 2.16 23.67
CA GLY A 119 -0.85 1.15 24.41
C GLY A 119 -1.64 -0.01 25.01
N LYS A 120 -2.57 -0.63 24.26
CA LYS A 120 -3.10 -1.96 24.67
C LYS A 120 -2.91 -3.09 23.65
N SER A 121 -2.73 -2.80 22.37
CA SER A 121 -2.58 -3.83 21.34
C SER A 121 -1.41 -3.55 20.42
N SER A 122 -0.42 -4.46 20.43
CA SER A 122 0.71 -4.46 19.48
C SER A 122 0.33 -5.04 18.10
N PHE A 123 -0.91 -5.48 17.96
CA PHE A 123 -1.45 -6.13 16.79
C PHE A 123 -2.96 -5.92 16.75
N SER A 124 -3.48 -5.45 15.63
CA SER A 124 -4.90 -5.26 15.40
C SER A 124 -5.24 -5.77 14.01
N TRP A 125 -6.30 -6.58 13.92
CA TRP A 125 -6.88 -6.99 12.65
C TRP A 125 -8.28 -6.44 12.53
N PHE A 126 -8.51 -5.71 11.45
CA PHE A 126 -9.75 -5.03 11.15
C PHE A 126 -10.39 -5.66 9.92
N TYR A 127 -11.69 -5.96 10.02
CA TYR A 127 -12.44 -6.64 8.97
C TYR A 127 -13.60 -5.76 8.52
N GLY A 128 -13.79 -5.59 7.21
CA GLY A 128 -15.06 -5.07 6.70
C GLY A 128 -16.19 -6.10 6.92
N SER A 129 -17.40 -5.62 7.22
CA SER A 129 -18.56 -6.49 7.46
C SER A 129 -18.78 -7.45 6.30
N ARG A 130 -19.08 -8.72 6.61
CA ARG A 130 -19.36 -9.77 5.60
C ARG A 130 -20.85 -9.84 5.23
N GLU A 131 -21.69 -9.15 5.99
CA GLU A 131 -23.15 -9.27 5.92
C GLU A 131 -23.79 -8.23 5.00
N VAL A 132 -23.05 -7.17 4.68
CA VAL A 132 -23.52 -6.11 3.78
C VAL A 132 -22.99 -6.40 2.38
N LYS A 133 -23.90 -6.53 1.41
CA LYS A 133 -23.54 -6.52 0.00
C LYS A 133 -23.06 -5.10 -0.33
N HIS A 134 -21.78 -4.96 -0.63
CA HIS A 134 -21.21 -3.72 -1.12
C HIS A 134 -21.06 -3.81 -2.64
N ASP A 135 -21.33 -2.71 -3.34
CA ASP A 135 -21.05 -2.57 -4.77
C ASP A 135 -19.54 -2.40 -5.05
N PHE A 136 -18.74 -2.29 -3.99
CA PHE A 136 -17.30 -2.06 -4.01
C PHE A 136 -16.53 -3.19 -3.33
N PRO A 137 -15.27 -3.46 -3.75
CA PRO A 137 -14.40 -4.41 -3.08
C PRO A 137 -14.13 -3.99 -1.64
N ILE A 138 -14.07 -4.99 -0.74
CA ILE A 138 -13.76 -4.79 0.68
C ILE A 138 -12.33 -5.22 0.94
N ALA A 139 -11.57 -4.40 1.68
CA ALA A 139 -10.27 -4.77 2.20
C ALA A 139 -10.33 -5.20 3.66
N ASP A 140 -9.49 -6.17 4.00
CA ASP A 140 -9.06 -6.37 5.38
C ASP A 140 -7.77 -5.59 5.61
N THR A 141 -7.62 -5.02 6.81
CA THR A 141 -6.38 -4.34 7.20
C THR A 141 -5.84 -4.96 8.49
N CYS A 142 -4.56 -5.27 8.48
CA CYS A 142 -3.78 -5.67 9.63
C CYS A 142 -2.84 -4.53 10.00
N MET A 143 -2.67 -4.24 11.29
CA MET A 143 -1.66 -3.32 11.80
C MET A 143 -0.86 -3.97 12.90
N ILE A 144 0.47 -3.85 12.82
CA ILE A 144 1.42 -4.26 13.84
C ILE A 144 2.13 -3.02 14.36
N VAL A 145 2.32 -2.97 15.68
CA VAL A 145 3.13 -1.93 16.32
C VAL A 145 4.20 -2.57 17.18
N GLU A 146 5.44 -2.25 16.85
CA GLU A 146 6.65 -2.73 17.54
C GLU A 146 7.37 -1.55 18.16
N ARG A 147 7.88 -1.73 19.39
CA ARG A 147 8.71 -0.74 20.05
C ARG A 147 10.18 -1.15 19.91
N ASN A 148 11.01 -0.29 19.34
CA ASN A 148 12.42 -0.56 19.09
C ASN A 148 13.28 0.66 19.48
N LYS A 149 14.12 0.52 20.50
CA LYS A 149 15.11 1.55 20.90
C LYS A 149 14.56 2.99 21.04
N GLY A 150 13.38 3.16 21.63
CA GLY A 150 12.75 4.48 21.79
C GLY A 150 11.94 4.94 20.58
N GLU A 151 11.73 4.05 19.63
CA GLU A 151 10.85 4.28 18.48
C GLU A 151 9.66 3.35 18.50
N LEU A 152 8.59 3.80 17.85
CA LEU A 152 7.43 2.98 17.50
C LEU A 152 7.42 2.76 16.00
N TRP A 153 7.42 1.49 15.59
CA TRP A 153 7.36 1.08 14.21
C TRP A 153 5.94 0.58 13.95
N PHE A 154 5.24 1.26 13.06
CA PHE A 154 3.89 0.92 12.66
C PHE A 154 3.95 0.32 11.27
N GLU A 155 3.46 -0.89 11.14
CA GLU A 155 3.36 -1.56 9.85
C GLU A 155 1.90 -1.92 9.61
N SER A 156 1.40 -1.60 8.43
CA SER A 156 0.07 -2.04 8.01
C SER A 156 0.14 -2.86 6.74
N TRP A 157 -0.77 -3.83 6.65
CA TRP A 157 -1.01 -4.60 5.45
C TRP A 157 -2.50 -4.58 5.15
N SER A 158 -2.84 -4.20 3.94
CA SER A 158 -4.22 -4.16 3.49
C SER A 158 -4.39 -5.03 2.26
N PHE A 159 -5.36 -5.94 2.34
CA PHE A 159 -5.56 -7.01 1.38
C PHE A 159 -6.94 -6.92 0.76
N MET A 160 -7.01 -7.02 -0.56
CA MET A 160 -8.26 -7.32 -1.23
C MET A 160 -8.58 -8.79 -0.98
N ARG A 161 -9.77 -9.08 -0.43
CA ARG A 161 -10.13 -10.43 0.01
C ARG A 161 -10.12 -11.42 -1.15
N GLU A 162 -10.97 -11.17 -2.14
CA GLU A 162 -11.32 -12.14 -3.19
C GLU A 162 -10.62 -11.89 -4.53
N LEU A 163 -10.07 -10.68 -4.73
CA LEU A 163 -9.78 -10.20 -6.09
C LEU A 163 -8.32 -10.23 -6.52
N ASP A 164 -7.36 -10.36 -5.61
CA ASP A 164 -5.96 -10.60 -5.99
C ASP A 164 -5.16 -10.97 -4.74
N GLY A 165 -4.04 -11.67 -4.90
CA GLY A 165 -3.03 -11.82 -3.85
C GLY A 165 -2.37 -10.50 -3.46
N GLU A 166 -2.67 -9.40 -4.16
CA GLU A 166 -2.10 -8.09 -3.93
C GLU A 166 -2.34 -7.55 -2.51
N CYS A 167 -1.31 -6.89 -1.99
CA CYS A 167 -1.20 -6.32 -0.68
C CYS A 167 -0.62 -4.91 -0.78
N PHE A 168 -1.30 -3.95 -0.18
CA PHE A 168 -0.76 -2.63 0.11
C PHE A 168 -0.11 -2.66 1.48
N TYR A 169 1.11 -2.18 1.56
CA TYR A 169 1.89 -2.17 2.78
C TYR A 169 2.34 -0.75 3.08
N THR A 170 2.23 -0.34 4.33
CA THR A 170 2.84 0.91 4.80
C THR A 170 3.74 0.64 6.00
N HIS A 171 4.83 1.38 6.09
CA HIS A 171 5.77 1.35 7.20
C HIS A 171 6.01 2.77 7.70
N VAL A 172 5.88 2.97 9.01
CA VAL A 172 6.03 4.28 9.63
C VAL A 172 6.87 4.17 10.90
N ILE A 173 7.85 5.06 11.06
CA ILE A 173 8.72 5.09 12.23
C ILE A 173 8.50 6.41 12.98
N TYR A 174 8.04 6.30 14.22
CA TYR A 174 7.82 7.42 15.14
C TYR A 174 8.89 7.47 16.22
N ASP A 175 9.58 8.60 16.32
CA ASP A 175 10.53 8.91 17.37
C ASP A 175 9.77 9.43 18.60
N GLU A 176 9.77 8.65 19.69
CA GLU A 176 9.03 8.99 20.90
C GLU A 176 9.63 10.20 21.64
N GLN A 177 10.94 10.42 21.52
CA GLN A 177 11.64 11.51 22.18
C GLN A 177 11.36 12.85 21.49
N ASN A 178 11.50 12.88 20.17
CA ASN A 178 11.30 14.09 19.37
C ASN A 178 9.82 14.32 19.00
N LYS A 179 8.96 13.32 19.24
CA LYS A 179 7.52 13.33 18.92
C LYS A 179 7.24 13.63 17.44
N LYS A 180 8.07 13.06 16.57
CA LYS A 180 7.98 13.22 15.12
C LYS A 180 8.13 11.87 14.43
N PHE A 181 7.59 11.76 13.23
CA PHE A 181 7.89 10.65 12.36
C PHE A 181 9.20 10.92 11.64
N ARG A 182 10.04 9.88 11.53
CA ARG A 182 11.33 9.94 10.83
C ARG A 182 11.25 9.34 9.43
N HIS A 183 10.27 8.46 9.24
CA HIS A 183 10.11 7.67 8.03
C HIS A 183 8.64 7.29 7.84
N CYS A 184 8.17 7.40 6.61
CA CYS A 184 6.87 6.87 6.17
C CYS A 184 7.05 6.37 4.74
N ASP A 185 6.94 5.06 4.51
CA ASP A 185 6.98 4.52 3.16
C ASP A 185 5.80 3.59 2.89
N ALA A 186 5.58 3.35 1.60
CA ALA A 186 4.60 2.39 1.18
C ALA A 186 5.08 1.57 -0.01
N SER A 187 4.62 0.34 -0.03
CA SER A 187 4.98 -0.64 -1.03
C SER A 187 3.77 -1.49 -1.40
N LYS A 188 3.88 -2.11 -2.56
CA LYS A 188 2.93 -3.09 -3.06
C LYS A 188 3.63 -4.41 -3.33
N PHE A 189 2.97 -5.51 -3.04
CA PHE A 189 3.45 -6.85 -3.37
C PHE A 189 2.30 -7.86 -3.37
N TYR A 190 2.56 -9.04 -3.87
CA TYR A 190 1.60 -10.15 -3.88
C TYR A 190 1.90 -11.13 -2.76
N ILE A 191 0.86 -11.60 -2.09
CA ILE A 191 0.90 -12.65 -1.08
C ILE A 191 -0.13 -13.73 -1.39
N ASN A 192 0.11 -14.92 -0.87
CA ASN A 192 -0.85 -16.03 -0.96
C ASN A 192 -1.67 -16.19 0.34
N GLN A 193 -2.67 -17.08 0.32
CA GLN A 193 -3.52 -17.33 1.48
C GLN A 193 -2.73 -17.83 2.69
N GLU A 194 -1.72 -18.68 2.50
CA GLU A 194 -0.89 -19.19 3.60
C GLU A 194 -0.17 -18.04 4.34
N GLN A 195 0.34 -17.06 3.60
CA GLN A 195 0.96 -15.86 4.15
C GLN A 195 -0.06 -14.96 4.88
N LYS A 196 -1.30 -14.82 4.34
CA LYS A 196 -2.39 -14.11 5.03
C LYS A 196 -2.70 -14.77 6.38
N GLU A 197 -2.86 -16.09 6.41
CA GLU A 197 -3.12 -16.84 7.65
C GLU A 197 -1.93 -16.79 8.63
N ALA A 198 -0.70 -16.87 8.13
CA ALA A 198 0.50 -16.76 8.96
C ALA A 198 0.64 -15.38 9.61
N LEU A 199 0.32 -14.30 8.89
CA LEU A 199 0.27 -12.96 9.48
C LEU A 199 -0.83 -12.87 10.53
N LYS A 200 -2.03 -13.37 10.21
CA LYS A 200 -3.20 -13.30 11.09
C LYS A 200 -3.01 -14.04 12.41
N HIS A 201 -2.47 -15.26 12.35
CA HIS A 201 -2.41 -16.15 13.51
C HIS A 201 -1.06 -16.15 14.21
N ASN A 202 0.04 -15.96 13.47
CA ASN A 202 1.40 -16.07 14.01
C ASN A 202 2.15 -14.73 13.99
N LYS A 203 1.53 -13.65 13.48
CA LYS A 203 2.18 -12.33 13.28
C LYS A 203 3.42 -12.42 12.39
N THR A 204 3.50 -13.43 11.52
CA THR A 204 4.61 -13.61 10.60
C THR A 204 4.47 -12.62 9.45
N LYS A 205 5.35 -11.61 9.40
CA LYS A 205 5.36 -10.59 8.36
C LYS A 205 5.58 -11.24 6.98
N PRO A 206 4.66 -11.06 6.01
CA PRO A 206 4.84 -11.64 4.69
C PRO A 206 5.96 -10.91 3.93
N ARG A 207 6.81 -11.66 3.22
CA ARG A 207 7.83 -11.08 2.32
C ARG A 207 7.29 -10.72 0.94
N GLY A 208 6.16 -11.32 0.56
CA GLY A 208 5.53 -11.15 -0.75
C GLY A 208 6.36 -11.58 -1.95
N LEU A 209 5.76 -11.45 -3.12
CA LEU A 209 6.39 -11.49 -4.44
C LEU A 209 6.18 -10.14 -5.13
N TYR A 210 7.08 -9.76 -6.03
CA TYR A 210 7.00 -8.49 -6.77
C TYR A 210 6.92 -7.27 -5.83
N TYR A 211 7.82 -7.20 -4.86
CA TYR A 211 7.93 -6.04 -3.98
C TYR A 211 8.29 -4.79 -4.77
N GLN A 212 7.39 -3.80 -4.74
CA GLN A 212 7.54 -2.54 -5.42
C GLN A 212 7.33 -1.40 -4.42
N LYS A 213 8.37 -0.59 -4.23
CA LYS A 213 8.27 0.62 -3.43
C LYS A 213 7.53 1.69 -4.22
N MET A 214 6.50 2.27 -3.61
CA MET A 214 5.57 3.19 -4.27
C MET A 214 5.93 4.65 -3.94
N PHE A 215 6.19 4.95 -2.67
CA PHE A 215 6.76 6.22 -2.22
C PHE A 215 7.50 6.05 -0.88
N ALA A 216 8.29 7.05 -0.51
CA ALA A 216 8.84 7.23 0.83
C ALA A 216 8.88 8.71 1.18
N LEU A 217 8.71 9.02 2.46
CA LEU A 217 8.99 10.29 3.08
C LEU A 217 10.03 10.06 4.18
N ASN A 218 11.11 10.84 4.16
CA ASN A 218 12.19 10.77 5.14
C ASN A 218 12.46 12.15 5.72
N GLY A 219 12.53 12.27 7.04
CA GLY A 219 12.78 13.55 7.71
C GLY A 219 11.86 13.75 8.89
N ASP A 220 11.67 15.01 9.28
CA ASP A 220 10.84 15.40 10.42
C ASP A 220 9.39 15.59 9.98
N ILE A 221 8.60 14.51 9.96
CA ILE A 221 7.25 14.51 9.39
C ILE A 221 6.20 14.64 10.51
N PRO A 222 5.36 15.69 10.50
CA PRO A 222 4.19 15.79 11.37
C PRO A 222 3.18 14.66 11.17
N LEU A 223 2.50 14.26 12.26
CA LEU A 223 1.48 13.20 12.24
C LEU A 223 0.39 13.41 11.19
N HIS A 224 -0.12 14.63 11.07
CA HIS A 224 -1.23 14.90 10.15
C HIS A 224 -0.84 14.66 8.69
N HIS A 225 0.42 14.88 8.31
CA HIS A 225 0.90 14.54 6.97
C HIS A 225 1.07 13.04 6.77
N VAL A 226 1.57 12.31 7.78
CA VAL A 226 1.64 10.84 7.71
C VAL A 226 0.24 10.26 7.51
N CYS A 227 -0.75 10.72 8.27
CA CYS A 227 -2.15 10.31 8.08
C CYS A 227 -2.66 10.65 6.68
N GLY A 228 -2.51 11.91 6.24
CA GLY A 228 -3.02 12.34 4.93
C GLY A 228 -2.38 11.60 3.75
N VAL A 229 -1.07 11.31 3.83
CA VAL A 229 -0.36 10.56 2.79
C VAL A 229 -0.77 9.09 2.78
N ILE A 230 -0.94 8.46 3.94
CA ILE A 230 -1.39 7.07 4.02
C ILE A 230 -2.84 6.95 3.58
N GLU A 231 -3.71 7.89 3.96
CA GLU A 231 -5.10 7.97 3.49
C GLU A 231 -5.18 8.21 1.97
N ALA A 232 -4.25 8.98 1.39
CA ALA A 232 -4.16 9.18 -0.05
C ALA A 232 -3.62 7.94 -0.80
N PHE A 233 -2.73 7.17 -0.16
CA PHE A 233 -2.16 5.95 -0.75
C PHE A 233 -3.11 4.77 -0.67
N LEU A 234 -3.67 4.55 0.51
CA LEU A 234 -4.61 3.49 0.75
C LEU A 234 -5.93 3.90 0.11
N PRO A 235 -6.44 3.18 -0.91
CA PRO A 235 -7.65 3.55 -1.60
C PRO A 235 -8.90 3.22 -0.75
N PHE A 236 -8.84 3.42 0.57
CA PHE A 236 -9.89 3.06 1.50
C PHE A 236 -10.83 4.24 1.74
N GLU A 237 -12.07 4.10 1.28
CA GLU A 237 -13.15 4.89 1.85
C GLU A 237 -13.38 4.38 3.28
N GLU A 238 -13.40 5.30 4.24
CA GLU A 238 -13.73 4.97 5.62
C GLU A 238 -15.14 4.35 5.66
N LEU A 239 -15.29 3.26 6.42
CA LEU A 239 -16.60 2.73 6.76
C LEU A 239 -17.39 3.79 7.53
N THR A 240 -18.20 4.58 6.83
CA THR A 240 -19.11 5.54 7.46
C THR A 240 -20.27 4.83 8.14
N GLU A 241 -20.90 5.46 9.13
CA GLU A 241 -22.09 4.90 9.79
C GLU A 241 -23.23 4.64 8.80
N GLU A 242 -23.30 5.44 7.73
CA GLU A 242 -24.24 5.27 6.61
C GLU A 242 -23.99 3.96 5.84
N MET A 243 -22.72 3.61 5.59
CA MET A 243 -22.36 2.32 4.97
C MET A 243 -22.58 1.13 5.90
N LEU A 244 -22.60 1.34 7.22
CA LEU A 244 -22.93 0.32 8.22
C LEU A 244 -24.44 0.11 8.40
N GLY A 245 -25.29 0.80 7.63
CA GLY A 245 -26.74 0.65 7.68
C GLY A 245 -27.35 1.09 9.02
N LYS A 246 -26.64 1.91 9.80
CA LYS A 246 -27.24 2.57 10.96
C LYS A 246 -28.11 3.71 10.45
N SER A 247 -29.38 3.43 10.25
CA SER A 247 -30.39 4.48 10.05
C SER A 247 -30.36 5.42 11.25
N THR A 248 -30.09 6.70 10.99
CA THR A 248 -30.34 7.82 11.91
C THR A 248 -31.80 7.88 12.34
#